data_AF-A0A535P2H7-F1
#
_entry.id   AF-A0A535P2H7-F1
#
_cell.length_a   1.000
_cell.length_b   1.000
_cell.length_c   1.000
_cell.angle_alpha   90.00
_cell.angle_beta   90.00
_cell.angle_gamma   90.00
#
_symmetry.space_group_name_H-M   'P 1'
#
loop_
_entity.id
_entity.type
_entity.pdbx_description
1 polymer ?
#
loop_
_entity_poly.entity_id
_entity_poly.type
_entity_poly.pdbx_seq_one_letter_code
_entity_poly.pdbx_strand_id
1 'polypeptide(L)' 'MSVQAHSSDVETLHGLGYAQELRRRMGTFSNFAVSFTIISILSGCLTLYGYGMNTGGPVIMNIGWPVVGL' A
#
# COMPACT_ATOMS: atom_id res chain seq x y z
N MET A 1 -5.17 27.02 14.65
CA MET A 1 -3.83 27.56 14.34
C MET A 1 -3.13 26.88 13.16
N SER A 2 -3.81 26.02 12.38
CA SER A 2 -3.19 25.21 11.29
C SER A 2 -3.30 25.79 9.87
N VAL A 3 -4.14 26.82 9.65
CA VAL A 3 -4.37 27.39 8.30
C VAL A 3 -3.19 28.25 7.83
N GLN A 4 -2.49 28.94 8.75
CA GLN A 4 -1.38 29.86 8.43
C GLN A 4 -0.13 29.14 7.89
N ALA A 5 0.14 27.91 8.34
CA ALA A 5 1.34 27.17 7.98
C ALA A 5 1.32 26.70 6.52
N HIS A 6 0.15 26.46 5.94
CA HIS A 6 0.08 26.01 4.54
C HIS A 6 0.35 27.17 3.57
N SER A 7 -0.22 28.35 3.84
CA SER A 7 0.00 29.53 3.00
C SER A 7 1.46 30.01 3.07
N SER A 8 2.10 29.94 4.24
CA SER A 8 3.51 30.31 4.39
C SER A 8 4.46 29.37 3.63
N ASP A 9 4.18 28.07 3.61
CA ASP A 9 4.98 27.09 2.86
C ASP A 9 4.90 27.34 1.35
N VAL A 10 3.69 27.61 0.82
CA VAL A 10 3.45 27.90 -0.61
C VAL A 10 4.18 29.17 -1.03
N GLU A 11 4.08 30.22 -0.20
CA GLU A 11 4.72 31.50 -0.46
C GLU A 11 6.24 31.39 -0.45
N THR A 12 6.79 30.58 0.46
CA THR A 12 8.23 30.28 0.51
C THR A 12 8.70 29.51 -0.73
N LEU A 13 7.95 28.48 -1.16
CA LEU A 13 8.25 27.71 -2.37
C LEU A 13 8.21 28.59 -3.63
N HIS A 14 7.20 29.45 -3.75
CA HIS A 14 7.08 30.39 -4.87
C HIS A 14 8.20 31.44 -4.87
N GLY A 15 8.63 31.91 -3.70
CA GLY A 15 9.79 32.81 -3.56
C GLY A 15 11.12 32.16 -4.00
N LEU A 16 11.21 30.84 -3.93
CA LEU A 16 12.34 30.04 -4.44
C LEU A 16 12.18 29.63 -5.91
N GLY A 17 11.09 30.04 -6.58
CA GLY A 17 10.78 29.68 -7.97
C GLY A 17 10.20 28.27 -8.15
N TYR A 18 9.81 27.60 -7.07
CA TYR A 18 9.22 26.25 -7.10
C TYR A 18 7.69 26.30 -6.97
N ALA A 19 6.99 25.51 -7.79
CA ALA A 19 5.56 25.29 -7.64
C ALA A 19 5.28 24.29 -6.50
N GLN A 20 4.20 24.51 -5.75
CA GLN A 20 3.79 23.57 -4.69
C GLN A 20 3.20 22.28 -5.31
N GLU A 21 4.01 21.23 -5.41
CA GLU A 21 3.57 19.92 -5.95
C GLU A 21 3.17 18.90 -4.87
N LEU A 22 3.46 19.17 -3.59
CA LEU A 22 3.23 18.22 -2.51
C LEU A 22 1.73 18.05 -2.21
N ARG A 23 1.15 16.93 -2.66
CA ARG A 23 -0.21 16.52 -2.27
C ARG A 23 -0.17 15.79 -0.93
N ARG A 24 -0.57 16.47 0.15
CA ARG A 24 -0.63 15.92 1.54
C ARG A 24 -1.71 14.85 1.76
N ARG A 25 -2.40 14.41 0.71
CA ARG A 25 -3.45 13.37 0.78
C ARG A 25 -3.15 12.34 -0.31
N MET A 26 -2.95 11.09 0.07
CA MET A 26 -3.05 9.98 -0.86
C MET A 26 -4.53 9.70 -1.11
N GLY A 27 -4.93 9.62 -2.39
CA GLY A 27 -6.28 9.21 -2.75
C GLY A 27 -6.56 7.76 -2.33
N THR A 28 -7.82 7.35 -2.37
CA THR A 28 -8.24 5.98 -2.02
C THR A 28 -7.51 4.93 -2.86
N PHE A 29 -7.35 5.19 -4.17
CA PHE A 29 -6.59 4.30 -5.07
C PHE A 29 -5.09 4.23 -4.71
N SER A 30 -4.49 5.35 -4.31
CA SER A 30 -3.07 5.39 -3.96
C SER A 30 -2.79 4.60 -2.67
N ASN A 31 -3.68 4.69 -1.67
CA ASN A 31 -3.60 3.84 -0.47
C ASN A 31 -3.81 2.35 -0.79
N PHE A 32 -4.72 2.01 -1.71
CA PHE A 32 -4.91 0.63 -2.16
C PHE A 32 -3.66 0.09 -2.86
N ALA A 33 -3.10 0.84 -3.81
CA ALA A 33 -1.90 0.43 -4.55
C ALA A 33 -0.68 0.25 -3.64
N VAL A 34 -0.50 1.15 -2.67
CA VAL A 34 0.56 1.03 -1.66
C VAL A 34 0.35 -0.22 -0.80
N SER A 35 -0.86 -0.47 -0.31
CA SER A 35 -1.17 -1.66 0.49
C SER A 35 -0.96 -2.95 -0.30
N PHE A 36 -1.40 -2.98 -1.55
CA PHE A 36 -1.20 -4.10 -2.47
C PHE A 36 0.29 -4.41 -2.68
N THR A 37 1.11 -3.37 -2.78
CA THR A 37 2.57 -3.49 -2.91
C THR A 37 3.21 -4.00 -1.61
N ILE A 38 2.78 -3.48 -0.45
CA ILE A 38 3.31 -3.86 0.87
C ILE A 38 3.02 -5.34 1.19
N ILE A 39 1.79 -5.81 0.94
CA ILE A 39 1.40 -7.21 1.22
C ILE A 39 2.13 -8.15 0.25
N SER A 40 2.59 -7.66 -0.91
CA SER A 40 3.33 -8.43 -1.91
C SER A 40 2.70 -9.79 -2.19
N ILE A 41 1.38 -9.78 -2.42
CA ILE A 41 0.54 -10.98 -2.56
C ILE A 41 1.11 -11.93 -3.62
N LEU A 42 1.65 -11.37 -4.71
CA LEU A 42 2.26 -12.18 -5.78
C LEU A 42 3.49 -12.95 -5.30
N SER A 43 4.43 -12.29 -4.61
CA SER A 43 5.66 -12.96 -4.15
C SER A 43 5.37 -13.97 -3.06
N GLY A 44 4.54 -13.61 -2.08
CA GLY A 44 4.19 -14.50 -0.97
C GLY A 44 3.47 -15.76 -1.45
N CYS A 45 2.40 -15.60 -2.24
CA CYS A 45 1.59 -16.72 -2.71
C CYS A 45 2.37 -17.63 -3.66
N LEU A 46 3.12 -17.08 -4.63
CA LEU A 46 3.84 -17.90 -5.61
C LEU A 46 4.99 -18.67 -4.98
N THR A 47 5.74 -18.05 -4.07
CA THR A 47 6.86 -18.73 -3.37
C THR A 47 6.35 -19.83 -2.45
N LEU A 48 5.25 -19.60 -1.72
CA LEU A 48 4.67 -20.62 -0.83
C LEU A 48 3.80 -21.65 -1.55
N TYR A 49 3.40 -21.43 -2.80
CA TYR A 49 2.49 -22.33 -3.51
C TYR A 49 3.01 -23.77 -3.59
N GLY A 50 4.28 -23.95 -3.98
CA GLY A 50 4.90 -25.29 -4.04
C GLY A 50 5.02 -25.96 -2.66
N TYR A 51 5.35 -25.16 -1.63
CA TYR A 51 5.42 -25.63 -0.25
C TYR A 51 4.04 -26.06 0.27
N GLY A 52 3.01 -25.24 0.06
CA GLY A 52 1.63 -25.51 0.46
C GLY A 52 1.06 -26.76 -0.21
N MET A 53 1.34 -26.97 -1.51
CA MET A 53 0.91 -28.19 -2.21
C MET A 53 1.60 -29.45 -1.66
N ASN A 54 2.90 -29.40 -1.39
CA ASN A 54 3.63 -30.58 -0.92
C ASN A 54 3.30 -30.94 0.54
N THR A 55 3.09 -29.96 1.41
CA THR A 55 2.90 -30.20 2.85
C THR A 55 1.42 -30.31 3.25
N GLY A 56 0.51 -29.59 2.58
CA GLY A 56 -0.91 -29.55 2.92
C GLY A 56 -1.86 -30.14 1.87
N GLY A 57 -1.36 -30.45 0.67
CA GLY A 57 -2.17 -30.94 -0.44
C GLY A 57 -3.24 -29.94 -0.92
N PRO A 58 -4.14 -30.37 -1.83
CA PRO A 58 -5.17 -29.50 -2.40
C PRO A 58 -6.15 -28.94 -1.37
N VAL A 59 -6.35 -29.64 -0.24
CA VAL A 59 -7.30 -29.26 0.82
C VAL A 59 -6.84 -28.00 1.54
N ILE A 60 -5.58 -27.93 1.96
CA ILE A 60 -5.04 -26.72 2.59
C ILE A 60 -5.02 -25.54 1.60
N MET A 61 -4.79 -25.80 0.31
CA MET A 61 -4.82 -24.75 -0.71
C MET A 61 -6.22 -24.18 -0.97
N ASN A 62 -7.30 -24.93 -0.71
CA ASN A 62 -8.69 -24.45 -0.89
C ASN A 62 -9.32 -23.95 0.41
N ILE A 63 -9.07 -24.62 1.53
CA ILE A 63 -9.72 -24.35 2.83
C ILE A 63 -8.83 -23.50 3.75
N GLY A 64 -7.51 -23.54 3.58
CA GLY A 64 -6.58 -22.78 4.42
C GLY A 64 -6.77 -21.27 4.32
N TRP A 65 -7.02 -20.74 3.11
CA TRP A 65 -7.26 -19.31 2.89
C TRP A 65 -8.47 -18.77 3.66
N PRO A 66 -9.69 -19.34 3.53
CA PRO A 66 -10.84 -18.86 4.29
C PRO A 66 -10.72 -19.10 5.78
N VAL A 67 -9.97 -20.12 6.25
CA VAL A 67 -9.75 -20.35 7.69
C VAL A 67 -8.79 -19.34 8.31
N VAL A 68 -7.74 -18.91 7.59
CA VAL A 68 -6.78 -17.91 8.07
C VAL A 68 -7.35 -16.49 7.98
N GLY A 69 -8.23 -16.24 6.99
CA GLY A 69 -8.85 -14.94 6.78
C GLY A 69 -10.10 -14.67 7.63
N LEU A 70 -10.58 -15.67 8.37
CA LEU A 70 -11.65 -15.56 9.39
C LEU A 70 -11.05 -15.13 10.73
#